data_AF-A0A1N7UFX8-F1
#
_entry.id   AF-A0A1N7UFX8-F1
#
_cell.length_a   1.000
_cell.length_b   1.000
_cell.length_c   1.000
_cell.angle_alpha   90.00
_cell.angle_beta   90.00
_cell.angle_gamma   90.00
#
_symmetry.space_group_name_H-M   'P 1'
#
loop_
_entity.id
_entity.type
_entity.pdbx_description
1 polymer ?
#
loop_
_entity_poly.entity_id
_entity_poly.type
_entity_poly.pdbx_seq_one_letter_code
_entity_poly.pdbx_strand_id
1 'polypeptide(L)'
;MTKRNIKLLSLTLLVCVATIANAESPDASPEAETLYFKALPYLDKIDEIDNEIFNIRDQLPNEEKFPEKKKEELINKLRTLVAEAVPLLKRSAADGNPAAQYRLARLAIGIEPREQAVGQVCSLLKSSLTQGFAPAGMQMISYCFDDVKTAEFRSLIDALPENTTSQSKYYPQPMLMPSCDRDSDSRRKNAIASLNEKAIRAELYMSLSTQISGQNLKQEKIRYLQKAANYGCRRAIERLKLIDDVRDVNVVP
;
A
#
# COMPACT_ATOMS: atom_id res chain seq x y z
N MET A 1 -72.57 0.55 27.08
CA MET A 1 -71.52 -0.50 27.03
C MET A 1 -71.10 -0.68 25.57
N THR A 2 -69.78 -0.83 25.30
CA THR A 2 -69.09 -1.15 24.03
C THR A 2 -69.17 -0.09 22.90
N LYS A 3 -68.12 0.30 22.16
CA LYS A 3 -66.67 0.00 22.10
C LYS A 3 -65.97 1.13 21.30
N ARG A 4 -64.70 1.35 21.60
CA ARG A 4 -63.74 2.36 21.10
C ARG A 4 -63.16 1.95 19.71
N ASN A 5 -62.79 2.90 18.85
CA ASN A 5 -61.76 2.79 17.77
C ASN A 5 -61.48 4.21 17.21
N ILE A 6 -60.41 4.93 17.56
CA ILE A 6 -58.97 4.78 17.28
C ILE A 6 -58.59 5.09 15.80
N LYS A 7 -57.88 6.22 15.66
CA LYS A 7 -56.84 6.60 14.68
C LYS A 7 -57.26 7.07 13.27
N LEU A 8 -57.15 8.39 13.05
CA LEU A 8 -56.68 8.92 11.76
C LEU A 8 -55.18 9.21 11.90
N LEU A 9 -54.37 8.43 11.20
CA LEU A 9 -52.92 8.55 11.09
C LEU A 9 -52.57 9.85 10.34
N SER A 10 -51.75 10.70 10.96
CA SER A 10 -50.89 11.64 10.23
C SER A 10 -49.70 10.87 9.66
N LEU A 11 -49.49 10.92 8.36
CA LEU A 11 -48.31 10.36 7.71
C LEU A 11 -47.68 11.42 6.80
N THR A 12 -46.91 12.33 7.39
CA THR A 12 -45.94 13.16 6.66
C THR A 12 -44.71 12.32 6.37
N LEU A 13 -44.58 11.85 5.13
CA LEU A 13 -43.42 11.15 4.61
C LEU A 13 -42.31 12.16 4.32
N LEU A 14 -41.38 12.34 5.27
CA LEU A 14 -40.17 13.14 5.06
C LEU A 14 -39.15 12.27 4.32
N VAL A 15 -39.07 12.44 3.00
CA VAL A 15 -38.04 11.79 2.16
C VAL A 15 -36.73 12.56 2.36
N CYS A 16 -35.89 12.10 3.30
CA CYS A 16 -34.49 12.50 3.35
C CYS A 16 -33.75 11.82 2.19
N VAL A 17 -33.57 12.53 1.09
CA VAL A 17 -32.59 12.15 0.07
C VAL A 17 -31.21 12.36 0.71
N ALA A 18 -30.64 11.29 1.24
CA ALA A 18 -29.23 11.28 1.62
C ALA A 18 -28.42 11.36 0.32
N THR A 19 -28.03 12.57 -0.05
CA THR A 19 -26.94 12.77 -1.01
C THR A 19 -25.70 12.15 -0.40
N ILE A 20 -25.32 10.97 -0.87
CA ILE A 20 -24.01 10.39 -0.59
C ILE A 20 -23.02 11.26 -1.36
N ALA A 21 -22.58 12.36 -0.74
CA ALA A 21 -21.40 13.05 -1.22
C ALA A 21 -20.25 12.04 -1.06
N ASN A 22 -19.78 11.49 -2.18
CA ASN A 22 -18.43 10.96 -2.22
C ASN A 22 -17.54 12.17 -1.91
N ALA A 23 -17.19 12.34 -0.64
CA ALA A 23 -16.15 13.26 -0.23
C ALA A 23 -14.86 12.67 -0.77
N GLU A 24 -14.57 12.98 -2.03
CA GLU A 24 -13.25 12.82 -2.61
C GLU A 24 -12.28 13.45 -1.61
N SER A 25 -11.32 12.67 -1.13
CA SER A 25 -10.38 13.16 -0.13
C SER A 25 -9.74 14.44 -0.69
N PRO A 26 -9.76 15.55 0.06
CA PRO A 26 -9.25 16.81 -0.47
C PRO A 26 -7.82 16.62 -0.94
N ASP A 27 -7.55 17.04 -2.18
CA ASP A 27 -6.20 17.03 -2.72
C ASP A 27 -5.25 17.79 -1.79
N ALA A 28 -3.98 17.38 -1.78
CA ALA A 28 -2.95 18.07 -1.02
C ALA A 28 -2.85 19.55 -1.44
N SER A 29 -2.57 20.45 -0.49
CA SER A 29 -2.37 21.86 -0.84
C SER A 29 -1.21 22.03 -1.83
N PRO A 30 -1.24 23.01 -2.75
CA PRO A 30 -0.14 23.25 -3.69
C PRO A 30 1.23 23.39 -3.02
N GLU A 31 1.26 23.97 -1.81
CA GLU A 31 2.46 24.08 -0.98
C GLU A 31 2.95 22.70 -0.53
N ALA A 32 2.06 21.83 -0.06
CA ALA A 32 2.38 20.47 0.32
C ALA A 32 2.96 19.67 -0.85
N GLU A 33 2.38 19.83 -2.05
CA GLU A 33 2.88 19.19 -3.28
C GLU A 33 4.27 19.68 -3.66
N THR A 34 4.47 21.00 -3.64
CA THR A 34 5.77 21.61 -3.93
C THR A 34 6.86 21.06 -3.00
N LEU A 35 6.55 20.90 -1.71
CA LEU A 35 7.48 20.33 -0.74
C LEU A 35 7.79 18.86 -1.01
N TYR A 36 6.79 18.05 -1.38
CA TYR A 36 6.99 16.66 -1.76
C TYR A 36 7.92 16.56 -2.98
N PHE A 37 7.64 17.31 -4.05
CA PHE A 37 8.46 17.27 -5.26
C PHE A 37 9.86 17.84 -5.05
N LYS A 38 10.03 18.78 -4.11
CA LYS A 38 11.37 19.22 -3.67
C LYS A 38 12.14 18.11 -2.94
N ALA A 39 11.45 17.21 -2.23
CA ALA A 39 12.08 16.08 -1.55
C ALA A 39 12.43 14.92 -2.50
N LEU A 40 11.75 14.82 -3.65
CA LEU A 40 11.83 13.68 -4.55
C LEU A 40 13.26 13.32 -5.03
N PRO A 41 14.13 14.27 -5.44
CA PRO A 41 15.48 13.90 -5.86
C PRO A 41 16.32 13.23 -4.76
N TYR A 42 16.11 13.59 -3.50
CA TYR A 42 16.77 12.96 -2.36
C TYR A 42 16.21 11.55 -2.11
N LEU A 43 14.89 11.42 -2.24
CA LEU A 43 14.18 10.15 -2.10
C LEU A 43 14.60 9.13 -3.16
N ASP A 44 14.74 9.55 -4.42
CA ASP A 44 15.22 8.70 -5.51
C ASP A 44 16.64 8.21 -5.22
N LYS A 45 17.51 9.09 -4.71
CA LYS A 45 18.88 8.71 -4.36
C LYS A 45 18.95 7.76 -3.16
N ILE A 46 18.04 7.91 -2.20
CA ILE A 46 17.90 6.95 -1.09
C ILE A 46 17.48 5.58 -1.63
N ASP A 47 16.50 5.51 -2.53
CA ASP A 47 16.05 4.25 -3.14
C ASP A 47 17.16 3.56 -3.95
N GLU A 48 18.00 4.33 -4.66
CA GLU A 48 19.19 3.81 -5.34
C GLU A 48 20.21 3.21 -4.37
N ILE A 49 20.49 3.88 -3.25
CA ILE A 49 21.44 3.38 -2.25
C ILE A 49 20.88 2.14 -1.53
N ASP A 50 19.59 2.13 -1.19
CA ASP A 50 18.93 0.95 -0.63
C ASP A 50 19.11 -0.26 -1.57
N ASN A 51 18.88 -0.06 -2.87
CA ASN A 51 19.10 -1.09 -3.89
C ASN A 51 20.58 -1.54 -3.96
N GLU A 52 21.54 -0.61 -3.89
CA GLU A 52 22.96 -0.94 -3.85
C GLU A 52 23.29 -1.83 -2.64
N ILE A 53 22.72 -1.54 -1.46
CA ILE A 53 22.87 -2.35 -0.26
C ILE A 53 22.32 -3.76 -0.48
N PHE A 54 21.12 -3.90 -1.04
CA PHE A 54 20.54 -5.21 -1.34
C PHE A 54 21.39 -6.00 -2.35
N ASN A 55 21.85 -5.35 -3.40
CA ASN A 55 22.66 -5.99 -4.45
C ASN A 55 24.01 -6.47 -3.93
N ILE A 56 24.69 -5.66 -3.11
CA ILE A 56 25.93 -6.10 -2.46
C ILE A 56 25.64 -7.30 -1.54
N ARG A 57 24.56 -7.26 -0.74
CA ARG A 57 24.23 -8.36 0.15
C ARG A 57 23.91 -9.66 -0.60
N ASP A 58 23.21 -9.58 -1.74
CA ASP A 58 22.85 -10.74 -2.57
C ASP A 58 24.08 -11.40 -3.24
N GLN A 59 25.10 -10.60 -3.55
CA GLN A 59 26.36 -11.09 -4.14
C GLN A 59 27.30 -11.74 -3.13
N LEU A 60 27.14 -11.46 -1.84
CA LEU A 60 27.97 -12.02 -0.78
C LEU A 60 27.49 -13.44 -0.42
N PRO A 61 28.41 -14.41 -0.21
CA PRO A 61 28.08 -15.66 0.46
C PRO A 61 27.32 -15.40 1.77
N ASN A 62 26.41 -16.31 2.15
CA ASN A 62 25.52 -16.12 3.31
C ASN A 62 26.26 -15.74 4.61
N GLU A 63 27.45 -16.30 4.81
CA GLU A 63 28.31 -16.16 5.98
C GLU A 63 29.25 -14.94 5.92
N GLU A 64 29.44 -14.36 4.74
CA GLU A 64 30.31 -13.21 4.56
C GLU A 64 29.62 -11.93 5.03
N LYS A 65 30.35 -11.13 5.82
CA LYS A 65 29.85 -9.85 6.32
C LYS A 65 29.93 -8.79 5.23
N PHE A 66 28.99 -7.85 5.27
CA PHE A 66 29.04 -6.67 4.41
C PHE A 66 30.36 -5.89 4.64
N PRO A 67 31.10 -5.50 3.60
CA PRO A 67 32.37 -4.79 3.75
C PRO A 67 32.20 -3.49 4.57
N GLU A 68 32.82 -3.42 5.75
CA GLU A 68 32.56 -2.33 6.73
C GLU A 68 32.84 -0.93 6.15
N LYS A 69 33.94 -0.74 5.40
CA LYS A 69 34.24 0.55 4.76
C LYS A 69 33.13 0.99 3.79
N LYS A 70 32.60 0.05 3.01
CA LYS A 70 31.52 0.33 2.05
C LYS A 70 30.20 0.63 2.77
N LYS A 71 29.90 -0.14 3.83
CA LYS A 71 28.74 0.08 4.69
C LYS A 71 28.77 1.48 5.32
N GLU A 72 29.90 1.89 5.87
CA GLU A 72 30.06 3.22 6.46
C GLU A 72 29.86 4.34 5.41
N GLU A 73 30.44 4.19 4.22
CA GLU A 73 30.24 5.13 3.10
C GLU A 73 28.76 5.29 2.74
N LEU A 74 28.02 4.17 2.60
CA LEU A 74 26.61 4.17 2.23
C LEU A 74 25.73 4.75 3.36
N ILE A 75 26.00 4.40 4.62
CA ILE A 75 25.30 4.95 5.79
C ILE A 75 25.49 6.47 5.86
N ASN A 76 26.71 6.97 5.65
CA ASN A 76 26.98 8.40 5.67
C ASN A 76 26.24 9.14 4.55
N LYS A 77 26.20 8.58 3.33
CA LYS A 77 25.40 9.12 2.22
C LYS A 77 23.91 9.16 2.55
N LEU A 78 23.35 8.05 3.07
CA LEU A 78 21.95 7.99 3.50
C LEU A 78 21.64 9.05 4.56
N ARG A 79 22.50 9.20 5.57
CA ARG A 79 22.29 10.18 6.65
C ARG A 79 22.17 11.60 6.10
N THR A 80 23.04 11.99 5.16
CA THR A 80 22.97 13.31 4.51
C THR A 80 21.69 13.50 3.71
N LEU A 81 21.29 12.51 2.89
CA LEU A 81 20.08 12.60 2.08
C LEU A 81 18.81 12.64 2.94
N VAL A 82 18.77 11.85 4.01
CA VAL A 82 17.66 11.82 4.97
C VAL A 82 17.53 13.16 5.70
N ALA A 83 18.65 13.81 6.06
CA ALA A 83 18.63 15.11 6.71
C ALA A 83 18.00 16.21 5.83
N GLU A 84 18.16 16.12 4.51
CA GLU A 84 17.54 17.04 3.54
C GLU A 84 16.07 16.69 3.27
N ALA A 85 15.76 15.40 3.11
CA ALA A 85 14.43 14.94 2.71
C ALA A 85 13.39 15.04 3.85
N VAL A 86 13.75 14.63 5.07
CA VAL A 86 12.80 14.47 6.18
C VAL A 86 12.09 15.78 6.58
N PRO A 87 12.76 16.94 6.68
CA PRO A 87 12.07 18.20 7.01
C PRO A 87 11.00 18.59 5.97
N LEU A 88 11.29 18.38 4.68
CA LEU A 88 10.36 18.65 3.59
C LEU A 88 9.15 17.71 3.65
N LEU A 89 9.40 16.42 3.86
CA LEU A 89 8.36 15.40 3.98
C LEU A 89 7.50 15.59 5.22
N LYS A 90 8.07 15.95 6.37
CA LYS A 90 7.31 16.24 7.59
C LYS A 90 6.30 17.36 7.36
N ARG A 91 6.73 18.45 6.72
CA ARG A 91 5.85 19.59 6.45
C ARG A 91 4.79 19.24 5.41
N SER A 92 5.19 18.62 4.29
CA SER A 92 4.27 18.14 3.25
C SER A 92 3.22 17.14 3.79
N ALA A 93 3.64 16.19 4.65
CA ALA A 93 2.76 15.20 5.24
C ALA A 93 1.77 15.80 6.25
N ALA A 94 2.23 16.78 7.04
CA ALA A 94 1.38 17.53 7.96
C ALA A 94 0.31 18.36 7.22
N ASP A 95 0.65 18.88 6.04
CA ASP A 95 -0.27 19.59 5.14
C ASP A 95 -1.12 18.63 4.27
N GLY A 96 -1.15 17.34 4.62
CA GLY A 96 -2.07 16.36 4.06
C GLY A 96 -1.56 15.57 2.86
N ASN A 97 -0.33 15.78 2.36
CA ASN A 97 0.14 15.08 1.16
C ASN A 97 0.28 13.56 1.39
N PRO A 98 -0.50 12.71 0.68
CA PRO A 98 -0.50 11.27 0.93
C PRO A 98 0.80 10.59 0.51
N ALA A 99 1.45 11.07 -0.55
CA ALA A 99 2.75 10.54 -0.98
C ALA A 99 3.84 10.90 0.04
N ALA A 100 3.81 12.10 0.61
CA ALA A 100 4.73 12.49 1.67
C ALA A 100 4.52 11.68 2.95
N GLN A 101 3.27 11.44 3.35
CA GLN A 101 2.94 10.57 4.49
C GLN A 101 3.50 9.15 4.30
N TYR A 102 3.29 8.57 3.11
CA TYR A 102 3.86 7.26 2.74
C TYR A 102 5.39 7.27 2.79
N ARG A 103 6.05 8.23 2.12
CA ARG A 103 7.52 8.27 2.04
C ARG A 103 8.17 8.55 3.39
N LEU A 104 7.55 9.40 4.22
CA LEU A 104 8.01 9.64 5.59
C LEU A 104 7.92 8.37 6.44
N ALA A 105 6.82 7.62 6.33
CA ALA A 105 6.66 6.34 7.01
C ALA A 105 7.74 5.33 6.55
N ARG A 106 7.98 5.21 5.24
CA ARG A 106 9.03 4.33 4.69
C ARG A 106 10.42 4.67 5.23
N LEU A 107 10.78 5.95 5.30
CA LEU A 107 12.06 6.37 5.89
C LEU A 107 12.14 6.03 7.38
N ALA A 108 11.08 6.29 8.15
CA ALA A 108 11.06 6.00 9.58
C ALA A 108 11.29 4.51 9.90
N ILE A 109 10.75 3.60 9.09
CA ILE A 109 10.98 2.14 9.20
C ILE A 109 12.48 1.79 9.16
N GLY A 110 13.28 2.51 8.38
CA GLY A 110 14.72 2.25 8.22
C GLY A 110 15.62 2.96 9.24
N ILE A 111 15.09 3.95 9.96
CA ILE A 111 15.88 4.84 10.84
C ILE A 111 15.67 4.51 12.31
N GLU A 112 14.44 4.19 12.70
CA GLU A 112 14.04 4.04 14.10
C GLU A 112 13.75 2.57 14.46
N PRO A 113 14.08 2.12 15.69
CA PRO A 113 13.65 0.82 16.18
C PRO A 113 12.13 0.66 16.09
N ARG A 114 11.66 -0.53 15.71
CA ARG A 114 10.24 -0.78 15.44
C ARG A 114 9.36 -0.44 16.64
N GLU A 115 9.79 -0.75 17.86
CA GLU A 115 9.04 -0.50 19.09
C GLU A 115 8.78 1.00 19.32
N GLN A 116 9.61 1.87 18.76
CA GLN A 116 9.50 3.32 18.85
C GLN A 116 8.70 3.89 17.67
N ALA A 117 8.88 3.34 16.47
CA ALA A 117 8.32 3.88 15.24
C ALA A 117 6.91 3.38 14.91
N VAL A 118 6.52 2.18 15.37
CA VAL A 118 5.34 1.46 14.83
C VAL A 118 4.04 2.26 14.89
N GLY A 119 3.77 2.94 16.01
CA GLY A 119 2.55 3.75 16.15
C GLY A 119 2.50 4.91 15.15
N GLN A 120 3.60 5.65 15.01
CA GLN A 120 3.68 6.77 14.08
C GLN A 120 3.65 6.31 12.62
N VAL A 121 4.42 5.27 12.29
CA VAL A 121 4.47 4.70 10.94
C VAL A 121 3.08 4.23 10.50
N CYS A 122 2.40 3.44 11.32
CA CYS A 122 1.09 2.92 10.96
C CYS A 122 0.02 4.03 10.87
N SER A 123 0.11 5.07 11.71
CA SER A 123 -0.74 6.27 11.60
C SER A 123 -0.55 7.02 10.28
N LEU A 124 0.70 7.26 9.87
CA LEU A 124 1.03 7.91 8.59
C LEU A 124 0.53 7.09 7.40
N LEU A 125 0.77 5.78 7.41
CA LEU A 125 0.33 4.90 6.33
C LEU A 125 -1.19 4.81 6.25
N LYS A 126 -1.89 4.72 7.40
CA LYS A 126 -3.36 4.74 7.43
C LYS A 126 -3.92 6.05 6.89
N SER A 127 -3.32 7.19 7.24
CA SER A 127 -3.71 8.51 6.73
C SER A 127 -3.52 8.60 5.22
N SER A 128 -2.40 8.09 4.71
CA SER A 128 -2.10 8.06 3.27
C SER A 128 -3.06 7.14 2.51
N LEU A 129 -3.34 5.95 3.04
CA LEU A 129 -4.27 4.99 2.45
C LEU A 129 -5.72 5.50 2.46
N THR A 130 -6.15 6.20 3.51
CA THR A 130 -7.51 6.78 3.61
C THR A 130 -7.78 7.79 2.51
N GLN A 131 -6.72 8.45 2.01
CA GLN A 131 -6.81 9.35 0.86
C GLN A 131 -6.75 8.61 -0.48
N GLY A 132 -6.64 7.28 -0.49
CA GLY A 132 -6.60 6.46 -1.71
C GLY A 132 -5.20 6.09 -2.22
N PHE A 133 -4.13 6.40 -1.47
CA PHE A 133 -2.76 6.15 -1.93
C PHE A 133 -2.33 4.71 -1.68
N ALA A 134 -2.56 3.87 -2.69
CA ALA A 134 -2.32 2.42 -2.67
C ALA A 134 -0.92 1.96 -2.16
N PRO A 135 0.20 2.66 -2.41
CA PRO A 135 1.52 2.29 -1.87
C PRO A 135 1.52 2.16 -0.35
N ALA A 136 0.73 2.99 0.34
CA ALA A 136 0.63 2.92 1.79
C ALA A 136 -0.02 1.62 2.28
N GLY A 137 -1.08 1.16 1.60
CA GLY A 137 -1.69 -0.15 1.89
C GLY A 137 -0.71 -1.31 1.72
N MET A 138 0.15 -1.25 0.70
CA MET A 138 1.22 -2.23 0.52
C MET A 138 2.22 -2.24 1.66
N GLN A 139 2.62 -1.06 2.14
CA GLN A 139 3.56 -0.95 3.25
C GLN A 139 2.93 -1.35 4.60
N MET A 140 1.62 -1.12 4.79
CA MET A 140 0.90 -1.60 5.98
C MET A 140 0.92 -3.12 6.07
N ILE A 141 0.71 -3.82 4.95
CA ILE A 141 0.72 -5.29 4.86
C ILE A 141 2.03 -5.89 5.41
N SER A 142 3.17 -5.19 5.25
CA SER A 142 4.48 -5.68 5.69
C SER A 142 4.93 -5.19 7.06
N TYR A 143 4.26 -4.19 7.66
CA TYR A 143 4.74 -3.54 8.88
C TYR A 143 3.69 -3.41 10.00
N CYS A 144 2.44 -3.15 9.64
CA CYS A 144 1.31 -2.86 10.53
C CYS A 144 0.42 -4.09 10.75
N PHE A 145 1.02 -5.16 11.31
CA PHE A 145 0.43 -6.50 11.33
C PHE A 145 -0.95 -6.62 11.99
N ASP A 146 -1.27 -5.76 12.96
CA ASP A 146 -2.56 -5.83 13.65
C ASP A 146 -3.65 -5.05 12.89
N ASP A 147 -3.29 -3.90 12.31
CA ASP A 147 -4.21 -3.08 11.52
C ASP A 147 -4.72 -3.84 10.29
N VAL A 148 -3.85 -4.57 9.59
CA VAL A 148 -4.19 -5.24 8.33
C VAL A 148 -5.11 -6.46 8.47
N LYS A 149 -5.29 -6.96 9.70
CA LYS A 149 -6.23 -8.06 9.99
C LYS A 149 -7.69 -7.59 10.09
N THR A 150 -7.89 -6.29 10.29
CA THR A 150 -9.21 -5.69 10.55
C THR A 150 -10.10 -5.67 9.31
N ALA A 151 -11.42 -5.61 9.53
CA ALA A 151 -12.37 -5.34 8.45
C ALA A 151 -12.24 -3.91 7.92
N GLU A 152 -11.86 -2.95 8.77
CA GLU A 152 -11.60 -1.56 8.39
C GLU A 152 -10.52 -1.46 7.32
N PHE A 153 -9.38 -2.13 7.51
CA PHE A 153 -8.33 -2.16 6.49
C PHE A 153 -8.84 -2.70 5.16
N ARG A 154 -9.58 -3.82 5.17
CA ARG A 154 -10.18 -4.38 3.94
C ARG A 154 -11.14 -3.39 3.27
N SER A 155 -11.96 -2.69 4.05
CA SER A 155 -12.86 -1.65 3.54
C SER A 155 -12.10 -0.49 2.88
N LEU A 156 -10.97 -0.06 3.45
CA LEU A 156 -10.12 0.96 2.82
C LEU A 156 -9.56 0.49 1.47
N ILE A 157 -9.12 -0.77 1.39
CA ILE A 157 -8.62 -1.36 0.14
C ILE A 157 -9.74 -1.49 -0.90
N ASP A 158 -10.94 -1.89 -0.49
CA ASP A 158 -12.08 -2.00 -1.40
C ASP A 158 -12.65 -0.65 -1.84
N ALA A 159 -12.43 0.41 -1.07
CA ALA A 159 -12.80 1.78 -1.41
C ALA A 159 -11.79 2.47 -2.35
N LEU A 160 -10.65 1.84 -2.66
CA LEU A 160 -9.70 2.39 -3.61
C LEU A 160 -10.37 2.54 -4.99
N PRO A 161 -10.26 3.72 -5.64
CA PRO A 161 -10.90 3.96 -6.93
C PRO A 161 -10.33 3.04 -8.01
N GLU A 162 -11.17 2.60 -8.95
CA GLU A 162 -10.75 1.63 -9.98
C GLU A 162 -9.87 2.26 -11.08
N ASN A 163 -10.05 3.56 -11.34
CA ASN A 163 -9.35 4.31 -12.39
C ASN A 163 -8.12 5.06 -11.85
N THR A 164 -7.28 5.58 -12.76
CA THR A 164 -6.18 6.50 -12.41
C THR A 164 -6.69 7.68 -11.59
N THR A 165 -6.00 7.94 -10.49
CA THR A 165 -6.41 8.91 -9.47
C THR A 165 -5.75 10.27 -9.68
N SER A 166 -6.22 11.31 -8.98
CA SER A 166 -5.47 12.57 -8.85
C SER A 166 -4.04 12.37 -8.33
N GLN A 167 -3.78 11.22 -7.69
CA GLN A 167 -2.49 10.82 -7.14
C GLN A 167 -1.54 10.21 -8.17
N SER A 168 -1.97 9.97 -9.42
CA SER A 168 -1.10 9.41 -10.47
C SER A 168 0.18 10.23 -10.67
N LYS A 169 0.15 11.55 -10.39
CA LYS A 169 1.32 12.45 -10.44
C LYS A 169 2.44 12.09 -9.45
N TYR A 170 2.14 11.33 -8.41
CA TYR A 170 3.13 10.89 -7.43
C TYR A 170 3.83 9.60 -7.84
N TYR A 171 3.42 8.95 -8.93
CA TYR A 171 4.04 7.72 -9.40
C TYR A 171 5.16 8.02 -10.41
N PRO A 172 6.15 7.13 -10.53
CA PRO A 172 6.26 5.82 -9.89
C PRO A 172 6.66 5.88 -8.40
N GLN A 173 6.44 4.78 -7.68
CA GLN A 173 6.80 4.64 -6.27
C GLN A 173 7.64 3.38 -6.03
N PRO A 174 8.58 3.39 -5.07
CA PRO A 174 9.43 2.24 -4.78
C PRO A 174 8.60 1.15 -4.10
N MET A 175 8.86 -0.08 -4.51
CA MET A 175 8.23 -1.27 -3.97
C MET A 175 9.30 -2.32 -3.69
N LEU A 176 9.41 -2.77 -2.45
CA LEU A 176 10.35 -3.82 -2.06
C LEU A 176 9.81 -5.19 -2.52
N MET A 177 10.62 -5.89 -3.30
CA MET A 177 10.45 -7.29 -3.72
C MET A 177 9.04 -7.58 -4.31
N PRO A 178 8.64 -6.91 -5.41
CA PRO A 178 7.37 -7.20 -6.07
C PRO A 178 7.24 -8.68 -6.47
N SER A 179 6.00 -9.16 -6.49
CA SER A 179 5.65 -10.57 -6.53
C SER A 179 4.80 -10.98 -7.74
N CYS A 180 4.22 -10.02 -8.48
CA CYS A 180 3.33 -10.26 -9.60
C CYS A 180 4.05 -10.79 -10.83
N ASP A 181 5.10 -10.09 -11.27
CA ASP A 181 5.87 -10.42 -12.47
C ASP A 181 7.18 -11.11 -12.13
N ARG A 182 7.08 -12.16 -11.30
CA ARG A 182 8.23 -12.94 -10.86
C ARG A 182 8.87 -13.68 -12.04
N ASP A 183 9.92 -13.10 -12.59
CA ASP A 183 10.96 -13.85 -13.28
C ASP A 183 12.16 -14.04 -12.34
N SER A 184 12.79 -15.22 -12.33
CA SER A 184 13.85 -15.55 -11.36
C SER A 184 15.06 -14.62 -11.45
N ASP A 185 15.34 -14.12 -12.65
CA ASP A 185 16.51 -13.28 -12.94
C ASP A 185 16.32 -11.82 -12.52
N SER A 186 15.08 -11.33 -12.55
CA SER A 186 14.72 -9.96 -12.13
C SER A 186 14.90 -9.76 -10.61
N ARG A 187 14.61 -10.81 -9.82
CA ARG A 187 14.71 -10.79 -8.34
C ARG A 187 16.14 -10.55 -7.82
N ARG A 188 17.16 -10.90 -8.61
CA ARG A 188 18.56 -10.80 -8.19
C ARG A 188 19.21 -9.46 -8.50
N LYS A 189 18.57 -8.61 -9.30
CA LYS A 189 19.21 -7.37 -9.82
C LYS A 189 18.68 -6.08 -9.19
N ASN A 190 17.40 -6.05 -8.78
CA ASN A 190 16.78 -4.88 -8.16
C ASN A 190 15.76 -5.33 -7.11
N ALA A 191 16.14 -5.28 -5.82
CA ALA A 191 15.25 -5.63 -4.74
C ALA A 191 14.11 -4.61 -4.56
N ILE A 192 14.36 -3.33 -4.89
CA ILE A 192 13.36 -2.26 -4.90
C ILE A 192 13.08 -1.89 -6.35
N ALA A 193 11.84 -2.11 -6.79
CA ALA A 193 11.37 -1.73 -8.12
C ALA A 193 10.64 -0.39 -8.08
N SER A 194 10.81 0.41 -9.12
CA SER A 194 10.02 1.63 -9.33
C SER A 194 8.76 1.27 -10.11
N LEU A 195 7.59 1.30 -9.46
CA LEU A 195 6.33 0.80 -10.01
C LEU A 195 5.34 1.94 -10.25
N ASN A 196 4.60 1.85 -11.36
CA ASN A 196 3.46 2.72 -11.62
C ASN A 196 2.23 2.32 -10.77
N GLU A 197 1.20 3.16 -10.80
CA GLU A 197 -0.02 2.95 -10.01
C GLU A 197 -0.69 1.61 -10.28
N LYS A 198 -0.82 1.22 -11.56
CA LYS A 198 -1.44 -0.05 -11.95
C LYS A 198 -0.70 -1.25 -11.36
N ALA A 199 0.63 -1.26 -11.45
CA ALA A 199 1.47 -2.33 -10.92
C ALA A 199 1.41 -2.41 -9.39
N ILE A 200 1.39 -1.28 -8.69
CA ILE A 200 1.24 -1.27 -7.22
C ILE A 200 -0.12 -1.82 -6.80
N ARG A 201 -1.20 -1.49 -7.50
CA ARG A 201 -2.53 -2.06 -7.24
C ARG A 201 -2.56 -3.57 -7.48
N ALA A 202 -1.88 -4.05 -8.52
CA ALA A 202 -1.71 -5.49 -8.77
C ALA A 202 -1.03 -6.19 -7.57
N GLU A 203 0.09 -5.64 -7.09
CA GLU A 203 0.81 -6.16 -5.91
C GLU A 203 -0.03 -6.14 -4.63
N LEU A 204 -0.83 -5.08 -4.43
CA LEU A 204 -1.73 -4.91 -3.29
C LEU A 204 -2.76 -6.01 -3.19
N TYR A 205 -3.50 -6.22 -4.26
CA TYR A 205 -4.50 -7.27 -4.28
C TYR A 205 -3.87 -8.67 -4.21
N MET A 206 -2.72 -8.88 -4.85
CA MET A 206 -2.00 -10.15 -4.78
C MET A 206 -1.52 -10.46 -3.35
N SER A 207 -0.98 -9.45 -2.66
CA SER A 207 -0.47 -9.58 -1.29
C SER A 207 -1.60 -9.83 -0.30
N LEU A 208 -2.70 -9.07 -0.42
CA LEU A 208 -3.88 -9.25 0.43
C LEU A 208 -4.51 -10.65 0.24
N SER A 209 -4.62 -11.12 -1.00
CA SER A 209 -5.12 -12.49 -1.28
C SER A 209 -4.25 -13.59 -0.64
N THR A 210 -2.97 -13.32 -0.41
CA THR A 210 -2.04 -14.27 0.21
C THR A 210 -2.14 -14.22 1.73
N GLN A 211 -2.42 -13.06 2.33
CA GLN A 211 -2.60 -12.92 3.78
C GLN A 211 -3.95 -13.46 4.28
N ILE A 212 -4.98 -13.40 3.45
CA ILE A 212 -6.30 -13.96 3.81
C ILE A 212 -6.17 -15.48 3.97
N SER A 213 -6.31 -15.90 5.23
CA SER A 213 -6.33 -17.29 5.66
C SER A 213 -7.64 -17.56 6.41
N GLY A 214 -8.18 -18.77 6.25
CA GLY A 214 -9.49 -19.16 6.80
C GLY A 214 -10.45 -19.64 5.70
N GLN A 215 -11.12 -20.77 5.95
CA GLN A 215 -12.01 -21.39 4.97
C GLN A 215 -13.23 -20.50 4.65
N ASN A 216 -13.72 -19.75 5.64
CA ASN A 216 -14.83 -18.81 5.50
C ASN A 216 -14.50 -17.58 4.64
N LEU A 217 -13.22 -17.29 4.37
CA LEU A 217 -12.79 -16.16 3.54
C LEU A 217 -12.31 -16.59 2.15
N LYS A 218 -12.59 -17.84 1.74
CA LYS A 218 -12.15 -18.39 0.43
C LYS A 218 -12.64 -17.54 -0.75
N GLN A 219 -13.90 -17.11 -0.73
CA GLN A 219 -14.45 -16.28 -1.81
C GLN A 219 -13.82 -14.89 -1.85
N GLU A 220 -13.55 -14.30 -0.68
CA GLU A 220 -12.88 -13.01 -0.60
C GLU A 220 -11.43 -13.08 -1.12
N LYS A 221 -10.71 -14.15 -0.77
CA LYS A 221 -9.40 -14.43 -1.35
C LYS A 221 -9.45 -14.53 -2.88
N ILE A 222 -10.44 -15.23 -3.43
CA ILE A 222 -10.61 -15.34 -4.90
C ILE A 222 -10.92 -13.97 -5.50
N ARG A 223 -11.78 -13.15 -4.87
CA ARG A 223 -12.08 -11.78 -5.30
C ARG A 223 -10.81 -10.94 -5.43
N TYR A 224 -9.91 -10.99 -4.43
CA TYR A 224 -8.65 -10.24 -4.51
C TYR A 224 -7.67 -10.81 -5.53
N LEU A 225 -7.62 -12.14 -5.75
CA LEU A 225 -6.85 -12.71 -6.86
C LEU A 225 -7.36 -12.21 -8.22
N GLN A 226 -8.69 -12.14 -8.41
CA GLN A 226 -9.29 -11.61 -9.63
C GLN A 226 -8.96 -10.12 -9.81
N LYS A 227 -9.07 -9.31 -8.76
CA LYS A 227 -8.62 -7.90 -8.80
C LYS A 227 -7.15 -7.81 -9.21
N ALA A 228 -6.24 -8.56 -8.58
CA ALA A 228 -4.83 -8.56 -8.93
C ALA A 228 -4.60 -8.93 -10.41
N ALA A 229 -5.29 -9.97 -10.92
CA ALA A 229 -5.22 -10.39 -12.31
C ALA A 229 -5.72 -9.32 -13.28
N ASN A 230 -6.82 -8.62 -12.95
CA ASN A 230 -7.36 -7.52 -13.77
C ASN A 230 -6.38 -6.33 -13.88
N TYR A 231 -5.57 -6.10 -12.85
CA TYR A 231 -4.48 -5.13 -12.87
C TYR A 231 -3.19 -5.65 -13.54
N GLY A 232 -3.21 -6.89 -14.06
CA GLY A 232 -2.11 -7.47 -14.85
C GLY A 232 -1.17 -8.39 -14.07
N CYS A 233 -1.50 -8.77 -12.83
CA CYS A 233 -0.63 -9.63 -12.02
C CYS A 233 -0.55 -11.05 -12.59
N ARG A 234 0.57 -11.41 -13.25
CA ARG A 234 0.76 -12.75 -13.84
C ARG A 234 0.63 -13.87 -12.82
N ARG A 235 1.25 -13.72 -11.65
CA ARG A 235 1.14 -14.70 -10.55
C ARG A 235 -0.29 -14.94 -10.08
N ALA A 236 -1.14 -13.91 -10.09
CA ALA A 236 -2.54 -14.07 -9.70
C ALA A 236 -3.33 -14.86 -10.76
N ILE A 237 -3.07 -14.58 -12.05
CA ILE A 237 -3.64 -15.32 -13.19
C ILE A 237 -3.29 -16.82 -13.08
N GLU A 238 -2.01 -17.13 -12.84
CA GLU A 238 -1.54 -18.51 -12.65
C GLU A 238 -2.25 -19.21 -11.48
N ARG A 239 -2.44 -18.51 -10.35
CA ARG A 239 -3.15 -19.06 -9.18
C ARG A 239 -4.63 -19.31 -9.43
N LEU A 240 -5.30 -18.47 -10.20
CA LEU A 240 -6.72 -18.65 -10.53
C LEU A 240 -6.92 -19.88 -11.40
N LYS A 241 -6.05 -20.10 -12.41
CA LYS A 241 -6.09 -21.32 -13.25
C LYS A 241 -6.02 -22.60 -12.41
N LEU A 242 -5.07 -22.68 -11.48
CA LEU A 242 -4.96 -23.83 -10.58
C LEU A 242 -6.22 -24.05 -9.71
N ILE A 243 -6.92 -22.98 -9.34
CA ILE A 243 -8.16 -23.10 -8.56
C ILE A 243 -9.30 -23.64 -9.44
N ASP A 244 -9.37 -23.22 -10.70
CA ASP A 244 -10.39 -23.66 -11.63
C ASP A 244 -10.14 -25.12 -12.06
N ASP A 245 -8.90 -25.49 -12.36
CA ASP A 245 -8.50 -26.87 -12.66
C ASP A 245 -8.86 -27.84 -11.50
N VAL A 246 -8.67 -27.42 -10.25
CA VAL A 246 -9.06 -28.23 -9.07
C VAL A 246 -10.58 -28.37 -8.93
N ARG A 247 -11.36 -27.37 -9.36
CA ARG A 247 -12.83 -27.52 -9.35
C ARG A 247 -13.27 -28.53 -10.39
N ASP A 248 -12.68 -28.50 -11.58
CA ASP A 248 -13.04 -29.40 -12.68
C ASP A 248 -12.68 -30.86 -12.37
N VAL A 249 -11.57 -31.12 -11.65
CA VAL A 249 -11.20 -32.48 -11.19
C VAL A 249 -12.16 -33.03 -10.12
N ASN A 250 -12.73 -32.18 -9.26
CA ASN A 250 -13.66 -32.60 -8.19
C ASN A 250 -15.12 -32.73 -8.65
N VAL A 251 -15.40 -32.53 -9.95
CA VAL A 251 -16.74 -32.63 -10.57
C VAL A 251 -16.84 -33.87 -11.48
N VAL A 252 -15.79 -34.68 -11.61
CA VAL A 252 -15.86 -35.95 -12.34
C VAL A 252 -16.58 -37.00 -11.45
N PRO A 253 -17.69 -37.59 -11.92
CA PRO A 253 -18.53 -38.51 -11.15
C PRO A 253 -17.88 -39.85 -10.80
#